data_AF-A0A5J4P150-F1
#
_entry.id   AF-A0A5J4P150-F1
#
_cell.length_a   1.000
_cell.length_b   1.000
_cell.length_c   1.000
_cell.angle_alpha   90.00
_cell.angle_beta   90.00
_cell.angle_gamma   90.00
#
_symmetry.space_group_name_H-M   'P 1'
#
loop_
_entity.id
_entity.type
_entity.pdbx_description
1 polymer ?
#
loop_
_entity_poly.entity_id
_entity_poly.type
_entity_poly.pdbx_seq_one_letter_code
_entity_poly.pdbx_strand_id
1 'polypeptide(L)'
;MTRVGGVGCALIGFGPSTILFFLTTVVSPLKLIVLTGSGFFWILSVLLTSLVWIVLNLLTSHIAWSLLAAVLSQELMRFVFYKLIMYAGVFCFQTLYVEAYFFIVHARLSS
;
A
#
# COMPACT_ATOMS: atom_id res chain seq x y z
N MET A 1 -7.73 35.44 8.03
CA MET A 1 -7.22 34.39 8.95
C MET A 1 -7.23 32.97 8.35
N THR A 2 -7.50 32.80 7.05
CA THR A 2 -7.71 31.46 6.45
C THR A 2 -6.46 30.80 5.85
N ARG A 3 -5.52 31.58 5.30
CA ARG A 3 -4.33 31.01 4.62
C ARG A 3 -3.30 30.42 5.57
N VAL A 4 -2.95 31.15 6.63
CA VAL A 4 -1.96 30.69 7.63
C VAL A 4 -2.49 29.47 8.39
N GLY A 5 -3.77 29.46 8.77
CA GLY A 5 -4.41 28.31 9.41
C GLY A 5 -4.48 27.07 8.51
N GLY A 6 -4.89 27.25 7.25
CA GLY A 6 -4.94 26.14 6.28
C GLY A 6 -3.57 25.51 6.01
N VAL A 7 -2.53 26.34 5.85
CA VAL A 7 -1.15 25.85 5.69
C VAL A 7 -0.66 25.15 6.96
N GLY A 8 -0.96 25.70 8.14
CA GLY A 8 -0.64 25.06 9.42
C GLY A 8 -1.28 23.67 9.56
N CYS A 9 -2.59 23.54 9.30
CA CYS A 9 -3.29 22.25 9.36
C CYS A 9 -2.75 21.24 8.34
N ALA A 10 -2.43 21.68 7.12
CA ALA A 10 -1.85 20.82 6.09
C ALA A 10 -0.47 20.30 6.49
N LEU A 11 0.39 21.15 7.07
CA LEU A 11 1.71 20.76 7.56
C LEU A 11 1.62 19.79 8.75
N ILE A 12 0.65 19.98 9.66
CA ILE A 12 0.43 19.06 10.79
C ILE A 12 -0.06 17.69 10.29
N GLY A 13 -1.01 17.67 9.34
CA GLY A 13 -1.57 16.43 8.82
C GLY A 13 -0.64 15.65 7.89
N PHE A 14 -0.02 16.33 6.92
CA PHE A 14 0.78 15.69 5.88
C PHE A 14 2.30 15.78 6.12
N GLY A 15 2.78 16.72 6.93
CA GLY A 15 4.22 16.94 7.13
C GLY A 15 5.02 15.68 7.46
N PRO A 16 4.61 14.88 8.46
CA PRO A 16 5.31 13.62 8.79
C PRO A 16 5.34 12.63 7.62
N SER A 17 4.19 12.43 6.96
CA SER A 17 4.07 11.51 5.82
C SER A 17 4.92 11.95 4.62
N THR A 18 4.98 13.25 4.35
CA THR A 18 5.79 13.83 3.27
C THR A 18 7.29 13.65 3.54
N ILE A 19 7.74 13.89 4.77
CA ILE A 19 9.14 13.67 5.17
C ILE A 19 9.52 12.18 5.06
N LEU A 20 8.68 11.27 5.54
CA LEU A 20 8.92 9.83 5.40
C LEU A 20 9.00 9.42 3.93
N PHE A 21 8.14 9.95 3.07
CA PHE A 21 8.17 9.67 1.64
C PHE A 21 9.51 10.07 1.01
N PHE A 22 9.97 11.31 1.23
CA PHE A 22 11.23 11.79 0.66
C PHE A 22 12.46 11.06 1.22
N LEU A 23 12.48 10.76 2.52
CA LEU A 23 13.64 10.12 3.16
C LEU A 23 13.74 8.63 2.83
N THR A 24 12.61 7.91 2.76
CA THR A 24 12.62 6.43 2.72
C THR A 24 12.19 5.83 1.38
N THR A 25 11.24 6.46 0.70
CA THR A 25 10.54 5.86 -0.45
C THR A 25 11.24 6.23 -1.75
N VAL A 26 11.66 7.49 -1.91
CA VAL A 26 12.29 7.99 -3.15
C VAL A 26 13.63 7.30 -3.46
N VAL A 27 14.33 6.82 -2.43
CA VAL A 27 15.63 6.12 -2.58
C VAL A 27 15.54 4.84 -3.42
N SER A 28 14.37 4.19 -3.49
CA SER A 28 14.22 2.94 -4.22
C SER A 28 12.90 2.90 -5.01
N PRO A 29 12.92 2.81 -6.35
CA PRO A 29 11.71 2.85 -7.17
C PRO A 29 10.73 1.71 -6.85
N LEU A 30 11.25 0.57 -6.38
CA LEU A 30 10.43 -0.57 -5.94
C LEU A 30 9.50 -0.19 -4.76
N LYS A 31 10.00 0.60 -3.80
CA LYS A 31 9.21 1.07 -2.65
C LYS A 31 8.10 2.01 -3.10
N LEU A 32 8.34 2.83 -4.12
CA LEU A 32 7.34 3.72 -4.69
C LEU A 32 6.20 2.94 -5.36
N ILE A 33 6.53 1.88 -6.12
CA ILE A 33 5.52 1.01 -6.74
C ILE A 33 4.67 0.31 -5.67
N VAL A 34 5.31 -0.23 -4.62
CA VAL A 34 4.62 -0.87 -3.50
C VAL A 34 3.73 0.14 -2.75
N LEU A 35 4.21 1.36 -2.51
CA LEU A 35 3.43 2.42 -1.87
C LEU A 35 2.18 2.78 -2.69
N THR A 36 2.33 3.01 -3.99
CA THR A 36 1.21 3.31 -4.89
C THR A 36 0.23 2.14 -4.98
N GLY A 37 0.74 0.91 -5.06
CA GLY A 37 -0.08 -0.31 -5.03
C GLY A 37 -0.91 -0.42 -3.75
N SER A 38 -0.30 -0.18 -2.59
CA SER A 38 -1.00 -0.16 -1.30
C SER A 38 -2.14 0.87 -1.27
N GLY A 39 -1.89 2.08 -1.80
CA GLY A 39 -2.90 3.12 -1.91
C GLY A 39 -4.10 2.71 -2.76
N PHE A 40 -3.88 1.98 -3.87
CA PHE A 40 -4.96 1.44 -4.68
C PHE A 40 -5.83 0.43 -3.92
N PHE A 41 -5.21 -0.54 -3.24
CA PHE A 41 -5.94 -1.52 -2.42
C PHE A 41 -6.69 -0.87 -1.26
N TRP A 42 -6.15 0.21 -0.68
CA TRP A 42 -6.85 0.98 0.33
C TRP A 42 -8.11 1.66 -0.22
N ILE A 43 -8.04 2.30 -1.39
CA ILE A 43 -9.22 2.89 -2.05
C ILE A 43 -10.27 1.81 -2.39
N LEU A 44 -9.83 0.65 -2.89
CA LEU A 44 -10.71 -0.48 -3.17
C LEU A 44 -11.42 -0.99 -1.90
N SER A 45 -10.71 -1.01 -0.76
CA SER A 45 -11.29 -1.35 0.54
C SER A 45 -12.39 -0.39 0.97
N VAL A 46 -12.16 0.92 0.82
CA VAL A 46 -13.14 1.96 1.14
C VAL A 46 -14.34 1.91 0.18
N LEU A 47 -14.13 1.52 -1.08
CA LEU A 47 -15.21 1.28 -2.04
C LEU A 47 -16.11 0.13 -1.58
N LEU A 48 -15.54 -1.01 -1.20
CA LEU A 48 -16.30 -2.14 -0.65
C LEU A 48 -17.07 -1.76 0.61
N THR A 49 -16.42 -1.01 1.50
CA THR A 49 -17.05 -0.47 2.71
C THR A 49 -18.26 0.39 2.39
N SER A 50 -18.16 1.23 1.36
CA SER A 50 -19.25 2.09 0.91
C SER A 50 -20.42 1.28 0.33
N LEU A 51 -20.13 0.22 -0.43
CA LEU A 51 -21.16 -0.69 -0.93
C LEU A 51 -21.89 -1.42 0.20
N VAL A 52 -21.14 -1.92 1.19
CA VAL A 52 -21.70 -2.56 2.38
C VAL A 52 -22.53 -1.55 3.19
N TRP A 53 -22.06 -0.31 3.34
CA TRP A 53 -22.80 0.73 4.04
C TRP A 53 -24.14 1.05 3.38
N ILE A 54 -24.22 1.10 2.05
CA ILE A 54 -25.49 1.31 1.34
C ILE A 54 -26.53 0.25 1.76
N VAL A 55 -26.13 -1.03 1.79
CA VAL A 55 -27.01 -2.13 2.20
C VAL A 55 -27.37 -2.05 3.69
N LEU A 56 -26.39 -1.78 4.55
CA LEU A 56 -26.60 -1.71 6.00
C LEU A 56 -27.45 -0.51 6.42
N ASN A 57 -27.33 0.62 5.74
CA ASN A 57 -28.11 1.83 6.02
C ASN A 57 -29.62 1.62 5.77
N LEU A 58 -29.99 0.67 4.91
CA LEU A 58 -31.40 0.26 4.74
C LEU A 58 -31.94 -0.54 5.93
N LEU A 59 -31.06 -1.24 6.67
CA LEU A 59 -31.43 -2.15 7.76
C LEU A 59 -31.29 -1.51 9.15
N THR A 60 -30.26 -0.69 9.35
CA THR A 60 -29.95 -0.06 10.65
C THR A 60 -29.38 1.34 10.43
N SER A 61 -29.82 2.32 11.22
CA SER A 61 -29.34 3.72 11.14
C SER A 61 -28.09 3.99 12.00
N HIS A 62 -27.41 2.96 12.50
CA HIS A 62 -26.25 3.11 13.37
C HIS A 62 -24.93 3.17 12.59
N ILE A 63 -24.23 4.31 12.73
CA ILE A 63 -22.91 4.58 12.10
C ILE A 63 -21.83 3.58 12.57
N ALA A 64 -22.00 2.99 13.76
CA ALA A 64 -21.07 2.02 14.31
C ALA A 64 -20.87 0.80 13.37
N TRP A 65 -21.91 0.37 12.67
CA TRP A 65 -21.79 -0.74 11.70
C TRP A 65 -20.95 -0.35 10.48
N SER A 66 -21.02 0.91 10.02
CA SER A 66 -20.13 1.40 8.97
C SER A 66 -18.68 1.33 9.39
N LEU A 67 -18.40 1.74 10.63
CA LEU A 67 -17.04 1.79 11.16
C LEU A 67 -16.46 0.38 11.26
N LEU A 68 -17.23 -0.58 11.77
CA LEU A 68 -16.82 -1.98 11.84
C LEU A 68 -16.58 -2.57 10.45
N ALA A 69 -17.48 -2.32 9.49
CA ALA A 69 -17.31 -2.76 8.11
C ALA A 69 -16.06 -2.13 7.45
N ALA A 70 -15.77 -0.87 7.76
CA ALA A 70 -14.58 -0.17 7.29
C ALA A 70 -13.30 -0.81 7.80
N VAL A 71 -13.19 -1.02 9.11
CA VAL A 71 -12.00 -1.60 9.73
C VAL A 71 -11.78 -3.04 9.24
N LEU A 72 -12.84 -3.85 9.18
CA LEU A 72 -12.75 -5.24 8.68
C LEU A 72 -12.31 -5.29 7.22
N SER A 73 -12.88 -4.44 6.36
CA SER A 73 -12.49 -4.37 4.95
C SER A 73 -11.06 -3.89 4.78
N GLN A 74 -10.60 -2.95 5.62
CA GLN A 74 -9.24 -2.39 5.57
C GLN A 74 -8.21 -3.43 5.99
N GLU A 75 -8.47 -4.19 7.06
CA GLU A 75 -7.58 -5.27 7.50
C GLU A 75 -7.57 -6.46 6.52
N LEU A 76 -8.71 -6.79 5.92
CA LEU A 76 -8.78 -7.83 4.89
C LEU A 76 -7.91 -7.46 3.67
N MET A 77 -8.05 -6.24 3.15
CA MET A 77 -7.26 -5.79 2.01
C MET A 77 -5.77 -5.65 2.35
N ARG A 78 -5.43 -5.27 3.60
CA ARG A 78 -4.05 -5.27 4.08
C ARG A 78 -3.45 -6.67 4.06
N PHE A 79 -4.21 -7.68 4.49
CA PHE A 79 -3.77 -9.08 4.46
C PHE A 79 -3.58 -9.59 3.01
N VAL A 80 -4.54 -9.29 2.13
CA VAL A 80 -4.44 -9.63 0.69
C VAL A 80 -3.19 -8.99 0.08
N PHE A 81 -2.94 -7.71 0.37
CA PHE A 81 -1.76 -6.99 -0.12
C PHE A 81 -0.45 -7.54 0.44
N TYR A 82 -0.40 -7.91 1.72
CA TYR A 82 0.76 -8.59 2.31
C TYR A 82 1.06 -9.92 1.61
N LYS A 83 0.03 -10.73 1.35
CA LYS A 83 0.19 -11.99 0.60
C LYS A 83 0.71 -11.73 -0.82
N LEU A 84 0.16 -10.73 -1.51
CA LEU A 84 0.62 -10.35 -2.86
C LEU A 84 2.11 -9.99 -2.88
N ILE A 85 2.59 -9.19 -1.93
CA ILE A 85 4.01 -8.84 -1.82
C ILE A 85 4.86 -10.08 -1.53
N MET A 86 4.41 -10.97 -0.63
CA MET A 86 5.15 -12.19 -0.31
C MET A 86 5.32 -13.08 -1.55
N TYR A 87 4.27 -13.26 -2.35
CA TYR A 87 4.37 -14.00 -3.61
C TYR A 87 5.31 -13.31 -4.61
N ALA A 88 5.24 -11.98 -4.72
CA ALA A 88 6.12 -11.21 -5.61
C ALA A 88 7.60 -11.28 -5.17
N GLY A 89 7.86 -11.26 -3.86
CA GLY A 89 9.22 -11.37 -3.30
C GLY A 89 9.86 -12.72 -3.57
N VAL A 90 9.10 -13.81 -3.40
CA VAL A 90 9.56 -15.17 -3.75
C VAL A 90 9.90 -15.26 -5.24
N PHE A 91 9.06 -14.68 -6.11
CA PHE A 91 9.32 -14.63 -7.55
C PHE A 91 10.60 -13.84 -7.89
N CYS A 92 10.78 -12.66 -7.27
CA CYS A 92 11.97 -11.83 -7.50
C CYS A 92 13.27 -12.51 -7.06
N PHE A 93 13.26 -13.24 -5.93
CA PHE A 93 14.43 -13.98 -5.45
C PHE A 93 14.80 -15.12 -6.41
N GLN A 94 13.80 -15.81 -6.97
CA GLN A 94 14.00 -16.86 -7.98
C GLN A 94 14.67 -16.29 -9.25
N THR A 95 14.22 -15.13 -9.74
CA THR A 95 14.81 -14.47 -10.92
C THR A 95 16.25 -14.05 -10.68
N LEU A 96 16.56 -13.43 -9.54
CA LEU A 96 17.92 -13.01 -9.20
C LEU A 96 18.89 -14.20 -9.07
N TYR A 97 18.42 -15.33 -8.54
CA TYR A 97 19.23 -16.54 -8.41
C TYR A 97 19.58 -17.14 -9.78
N VAL A 98 18.64 -17.13 -10.73
CA VAL A 98 18.87 -17.61 -12.10
C VAL A 98 19.85 -16.70 -12.85
N GLU A 99 19.68 -15.37 -12.78
CA GLU A 99 20.60 -14.41 -13.40
C GLU A 99 22.02 -14.51 -12.82
N ALA A 100 22.15 -14.66 -11.49
CA ALA A 100 23.43 -14.84 -10.82
C ALA A 100 24.12 -16.16 -11.23
N TYR A 101 23.36 -17.26 -11.33
CA TYR A 101 23.88 -18.54 -11.81
C TYR A 101 24.33 -18.45 -13.27
N PHE A 102 23.53 -17.81 -14.14
CA PHE A 102 23.89 -17.62 -15.53
C PHE A 102 25.18 -16.81 -15.68
N PHE A 103 25.33 -15.73 -14.91
CA PHE A 103 26.55 -14.91 -14.92
C PHE A 103 27.78 -15.68 -14.42
N ILE A 104 27.66 -16.46 -13.34
CA ILE A 104 28.77 -17.27 -12.80
C ILE A 104 29.18 -18.37 -13.78
N VAL A 105 28.22 -19.05 -14.41
CA VAL A 105 28.50 -20.12 -15.39
C VAL A 105 29.14 -19.52 -16.65
N HIS A 106 28.64 -18.40 -17.14
CA HIS A 106 29.22 -17.72 -18.29
C HIS A 106 30.63 -17.18 -18.01
N ALA A 107 30.88 -16.62 -16.82
CA ALA A 107 32.20 -16.17 -16.39
C ALA A 107 33.21 -17.32 -16.27
N ARG A 108 32.75 -18.55 -15.96
CA ARG A 108 33.59 -19.75 -15.88
C ARG A 108 33.84 -20.40 -17.25
N LEU A 109 32.96 -20.21 -18.23
CA LEU A 109 33.14 -20.69 -19.61
C LEU A 109 34.03 -19.79 -20.47
N SER A 110 34.30 -18.54 -20.05
CA SER A 110 35.18 -17.61 -20.77
C SER A 110 36.62 -17.54 -20.22
N SER A 111 36.99 -18.44 -19.31
CA SER A 111 38.36 -18.61 -18.76
C SER A 111 38.92 -19.97 -19.17
#